data_AF-A0AAN8JSA9-F1
#
_entry.id   AF-A0AAN8JSA9-F1
#
_cell.length_a   1.000
_cell.length_b   1.000
_cell.length_c   1.000
_cell.angle_alpha   90.00
_cell.angle_beta   90.00
_cell.angle_gamma   90.00
#
_symmetry.space_group_name_H-M   'P 1'
#
loop_
_entity.id
_entity.type
_entity.pdbx_description
1 polymer ?
#
loop_
_entity_poly.entity_id
_entity_poly.type
_entity_poly.pdbx_seq_one_letter_code
_entity_poly.pdbx_strand_id
1 'polypeptide(L)'
;MDILEKTMISVFVVFCFITMPVVNCGGRNVEFTLETEAFVDVSWTVDRPTASGNKTTLLMTGKRINFPFCLRKDCAVLVKQVLYSNDGPGDSLTVQFDAETVARGETYGHSNGGNQWSVINSMSLVGNEVVLKRGRHIMSVLPESADRYGVELDKVVLVVGDDLLTEDMFTCKTYCLPDIPRHRYTPVERLPVGRLVQRSTTTNCTEYENVVMDLYHSSIKKFRITAQHPSYRSLLNVRKANYTNCDVPKPTIWEFGNFSLTDGLTNKALVDADGVLLQLEKTPDAVGCYDLATNFNITVQRRDIDISQLGGHLSLTINGHTSDVAVDIQIKDKISDWTHFARRTIPKSQRSLEISIVDGTWSKVNNQVQMRVCGGGKNFEIESWKLTRREVKSDRGEMIVDTGDFVVEAVFRDIWWMGNKGMKLSVKGSTIVSYGHYIRVYTRVPWGGYSQTLVIYQDGVIRLLPPTMHGTDWIPFGSSVLTGRFDPKTSRSYAVVQNIEIIPQEFRLTIHYVDGNVWEYKLSNGLERTWVDVDVKLEGAKAELSSRPFIQLRSMFIKDGRSNVDRLSVNGLKEHRILDNWSSLFGSSFFFFRGCASDYHTQAPDIHVELLG
;
A
#
# COMPACT_ATOMS: atom_id res chain seq x y z
N MET A 1 57.43 -65.00 -23.30
CA MET A 1 57.45 -64.54 -24.70
C MET A 1 56.30 -63.56 -24.86
N ASP A 2 56.40 -62.38 -24.26
CA ASP A 2 57.12 -61.21 -24.79
C ASP A 2 56.40 -60.63 -26.01
N ILE A 3 55.69 -59.52 -25.83
CA ILE A 3 56.18 -58.17 -26.18
C ILE A 3 55.08 -57.16 -25.85
N LEU A 4 55.51 -56.07 -25.21
CA LEU A 4 54.76 -54.86 -24.90
C LEU A 4 54.21 -54.18 -26.16
N GLU A 5 53.02 -53.58 -26.06
CA GLU A 5 52.78 -52.30 -26.73
C GLU A 5 51.93 -51.35 -25.88
N LYS A 6 52.52 -50.18 -25.61
CA LYS A 6 51.97 -49.07 -24.85
C LYS A 6 50.92 -48.36 -25.71
N THR A 7 49.69 -48.21 -25.20
CA THR A 7 48.75 -47.22 -25.76
C THR A 7 48.64 -46.04 -24.78
N MET A 8 49.23 -44.92 -25.15
CA MET A 8 49.00 -43.60 -24.53
C MET A 8 47.53 -43.22 -24.72
N ILE A 9 46.79 -43.04 -23.63
CA ILE A 9 45.51 -42.34 -23.66
C ILE A 9 45.82 -40.85 -23.57
N SER A 10 45.74 -40.16 -24.70
CA SER A 10 45.72 -38.70 -24.77
C SER A 10 44.47 -38.18 -24.06
N VAL A 11 44.67 -37.44 -22.97
CA VAL A 11 43.64 -36.63 -22.33
C VAL A 11 43.36 -35.43 -23.25
N PHE A 12 42.31 -35.54 -24.07
CA PHE A 12 41.72 -34.38 -24.74
C PHE A 12 40.98 -33.55 -23.68
N VAL A 13 41.64 -32.52 -23.16
CA VAL A 13 40.96 -31.44 -22.44
C VAL A 13 40.16 -30.65 -23.48
N VAL A 14 38.90 -31.03 -23.65
CA VAL A 14 37.93 -30.21 -24.37
C VAL A 14 37.65 -28.99 -23.49
N PHE A 15 38.33 -27.87 -23.79
CA PHE A 15 37.88 -26.55 -23.35
C PHE A 15 36.54 -26.28 -24.04
N CYS A 16 35.46 -26.71 -23.39
CA CYS A 16 34.13 -26.28 -23.75
C CYS A 16 34.04 -24.79 -23.38
N PHE A 17 34.31 -23.91 -24.35
CA PHE A 17 33.90 -22.52 -24.28
C PHE A 17 32.37 -22.54 -24.21
N ILE A 18 31.84 -22.57 -22.98
CA ILE A 18 30.45 -22.23 -22.70
C ILE A 18 30.37 -20.74 -23.02
N THR A 19 30.02 -20.42 -24.27
CA THR A 19 29.50 -19.12 -24.63
C THR A 19 28.26 -18.94 -23.76
N MET A 20 28.39 -18.21 -22.65
CA MET A 20 27.23 -17.79 -21.88
C MET A 20 26.30 -17.08 -22.86
N PRO A 21 25.02 -17.49 -22.96
CA PRO A 21 24.07 -16.75 -23.76
C PRO A 21 24.05 -15.33 -23.19
N VAL A 22 24.46 -14.36 -24.00
CA VAL A 22 24.22 -12.95 -23.73
C VAL A 22 22.70 -12.84 -23.64
N VAL A 23 22.21 -12.72 -22.41
CA VAL A 23 20.79 -12.49 -22.15
C VAL A 23 20.50 -11.14 -22.77
N ASN A 24 19.96 -11.15 -23.99
CA ASN A 24 19.44 -9.97 -24.64
C ASN A 24 18.19 -9.58 -23.83
N CYS A 25 18.37 -8.76 -22.80
CA CYS A 25 17.30 -8.16 -22.04
C CYS A 25 16.55 -7.21 -22.98
N GLY A 26 15.56 -7.73 -23.71
CA GLY A 26 14.68 -6.96 -24.59
C GLY A 26 13.72 -6.00 -23.87
N GLY A 27 14.22 -5.26 -22.88
CA GLY A 27 13.50 -4.15 -22.26
C GLY A 27 13.63 -2.89 -23.11
N ARG A 28 12.66 -1.97 -23.03
CA ARG A 28 12.85 -0.62 -23.54
C ARG A 28 13.93 0.08 -22.70
N ASN A 29 14.77 0.89 -23.33
CA ASN A 29 15.78 1.65 -22.63
C ASN A 29 15.18 2.93 -22.04
N VAL A 30 15.66 3.36 -20.86
CA VAL A 30 15.30 4.63 -20.21
C VAL A 30 16.51 5.55 -20.23
N GLU A 31 16.28 6.83 -20.54
CA GLU A 31 17.31 7.87 -20.54
C GLU A 31 17.27 8.67 -19.24
N PHE A 32 18.43 8.85 -18.61
CA PHE A 32 18.62 9.67 -17.43
C PHE A 32 19.60 10.79 -17.72
N THR A 33 19.21 12.01 -17.37
CA THR A 33 20.05 13.20 -17.48
C THR A 33 20.61 13.56 -16.11
N LEU A 34 21.93 13.70 -16.03
CA LEU A 34 22.68 14.02 -14.83
C LEU A 34 23.32 15.40 -15.00
N GLU A 35 22.70 16.43 -14.43
CA GLU A 35 23.24 17.80 -14.40
C GLU A 35 24.49 17.83 -13.52
N THR A 36 25.62 18.29 -14.07
CA THR A 36 26.92 18.14 -13.39
C THR A 36 27.05 19.00 -12.14
N GLU A 37 26.43 20.18 -12.14
CA GLU A 37 26.45 21.14 -11.04
C GLU A 37 25.73 20.63 -9.79
N ALA A 38 24.87 19.62 -9.92
CA ALA A 38 24.20 18.98 -8.79
C ALA A 38 25.12 18.06 -7.96
N PHE A 39 26.33 17.74 -8.45
CA PHE A 39 27.24 16.76 -7.86
C PHE A 39 28.60 17.34 -7.45
N VAL A 40 28.78 18.66 -7.55
CA VAL A 40 30.04 19.33 -7.20
C VAL A 40 29.82 20.48 -6.22
N ASP A 41 30.92 20.94 -5.63
CA ASP A 41 30.90 22.16 -4.82
C ASP A 41 30.61 23.39 -5.70
N VAL A 42 29.91 24.38 -5.15
CA VAL A 42 29.55 25.62 -5.86
C VAL A 42 30.77 26.36 -6.43
N SER A 43 31.94 26.21 -5.81
CA SER A 43 33.22 26.79 -6.29
C SER A 43 33.70 26.21 -7.62
N TRP A 44 33.13 25.08 -8.08
CA TRP A 44 33.43 24.49 -9.38
C TRP A 44 32.39 24.87 -10.43
N THR A 45 31.29 25.50 -10.03
CA THR A 45 30.20 25.88 -10.92
C THR A 45 30.45 27.22 -11.59
N VAL A 46 30.06 27.34 -12.85
CA VAL A 46 30.18 28.56 -13.66
C VAL A 46 28.82 28.90 -14.24
N ASP A 47 28.40 30.16 -14.09
CA ASP A 47 27.12 30.62 -14.64
C ASP A 47 27.21 30.72 -16.18
N ARG A 48 26.31 30.02 -16.84
CA ARG A 48 26.21 29.90 -18.31
C ARG A 48 24.74 29.92 -18.73
N PRO A 49 24.20 31.04 -19.21
CA PRO A 49 22.79 31.14 -19.60
C PRO A 49 22.33 30.17 -20.70
N THR A 50 23.28 29.59 -21.45
CA THR A 50 23.01 28.63 -22.52
C THR A 50 23.07 27.16 -22.07
N ALA A 51 23.54 26.89 -20.85
CA ALA A 51 23.58 25.56 -20.25
C ALA A 51 22.25 25.19 -19.60
N SER A 52 22.03 23.90 -19.36
CA SER A 52 20.91 23.45 -18.51
C SER A 52 21.07 24.08 -17.12
N GLY A 53 19.96 24.43 -16.47
CA GLY A 53 20.03 25.05 -15.14
C GLY A 53 20.77 26.39 -15.08
N ASN A 54 21.16 26.97 -16.22
CA ASN A 54 22.04 28.12 -16.37
C ASN A 54 23.45 27.95 -15.77
N LYS A 55 23.94 26.71 -15.64
CA LYS A 55 25.22 26.41 -14.98
C LYS A 55 26.00 25.31 -15.68
N THR A 56 27.31 25.35 -15.55
CA THR A 56 28.25 24.29 -15.94
C THR A 56 29.22 24.02 -14.79
N THR A 57 29.98 22.93 -14.89
CA THR A 57 31.03 22.54 -13.95
C THR A 57 32.39 22.59 -14.61
N LEU A 58 33.30 23.43 -14.11
CA LEU A 58 34.67 23.52 -14.58
C LEU A 58 35.53 22.35 -14.05
N LEU A 59 36.05 21.55 -14.98
CA LEU A 59 36.84 20.37 -14.72
C LEU A 59 38.26 20.53 -15.25
N MET A 60 39.23 20.40 -14.35
CA MET A 60 40.67 20.51 -14.60
C MET A 60 41.35 19.17 -14.44
N THR A 61 42.55 19.00 -15.01
CA THR A 61 43.38 17.80 -14.82
C THR A 61 43.52 17.47 -13.32
N GLY A 62 43.26 16.21 -12.96
CA GLY A 62 43.28 15.72 -11.58
C GLY A 62 41.96 15.89 -10.81
N LYS A 63 40.97 16.62 -11.34
CA LYS A 63 39.61 16.65 -10.81
C LYS A 63 38.74 15.54 -11.41
N ARG A 64 37.69 15.15 -10.69
CA ARG A 64 36.66 14.21 -11.16
C ARG A 64 35.31 14.58 -10.57
N ILE A 65 34.24 14.32 -11.32
CA ILE A 65 32.87 14.39 -10.84
C ILE A 65 32.38 12.97 -10.63
N ASN A 66 31.75 12.71 -9.48
CA ASN A 66 31.19 11.40 -9.14
C ASN A 66 29.66 11.49 -9.11
N PHE A 67 29.02 10.65 -9.91
CA PHE A 67 27.59 10.52 -10.02
C PHE A 67 27.18 9.17 -9.40
N PRO A 68 26.76 9.14 -8.12
CA PRO A 68 26.21 7.93 -7.54
C PRO A 68 24.85 7.63 -8.18
N PHE A 69 24.64 6.37 -8.60
CA PHE A 69 23.35 5.91 -9.12
C PHE A 69 23.06 4.48 -8.67
N CYS A 70 21.81 4.05 -8.80
CA CYS A 70 21.37 2.72 -8.39
C CYS A 70 20.60 2.01 -9.51
N LEU A 71 20.80 0.69 -9.58
CA LEU A 71 20.16 -0.20 -10.53
C LEU A 71 19.29 -1.21 -9.78
N ARG A 72 18.09 -1.45 -10.32
CA ARG A 72 17.08 -2.35 -9.74
C ARG A 72 17.31 -3.82 -10.11
N LYS A 73 18.03 -4.07 -11.18
CA LYS A 73 18.38 -5.41 -11.70
C LYS A 73 19.72 -5.35 -12.42
N ASP A 74 20.33 -6.51 -12.63
CA ASP A 74 21.44 -6.64 -13.58
C ASP A 74 20.96 -6.16 -14.95
N CYS A 75 21.57 -5.11 -15.48
CA CYS A 75 21.16 -4.52 -16.75
C CYS A 75 22.31 -3.79 -17.44
N ALA A 76 22.11 -3.55 -18.72
CA ALA A 76 23.05 -2.86 -19.56
C ALA A 76 22.94 -1.34 -19.36
N VAL A 77 24.08 -0.66 -19.27
CA VAL A 77 24.21 0.79 -19.07
C VAL A 77 25.16 1.34 -20.11
N LEU A 78 24.74 2.41 -20.78
CA LEU A 78 25.49 3.09 -21.82
C LEU A 78 25.57 4.58 -21.52
N VAL A 79 26.76 5.16 -21.68
CA VAL A 79 26.92 6.62 -21.71
C VAL A 79 26.59 7.11 -23.11
N LYS A 80 25.42 7.74 -23.28
CA LYS A 80 24.93 8.19 -24.59
C LYS A 80 25.69 9.41 -25.08
N GLN A 81 25.86 10.40 -24.19
CA GLN A 81 26.57 11.64 -24.50
C GLN A 81 26.98 12.40 -23.24
N VAL A 82 28.02 13.22 -23.38
CA VAL A 82 28.43 14.22 -22.41
C VAL A 82 28.33 15.58 -23.09
N LEU A 83 27.59 16.51 -22.49
CA LEU A 83 27.48 17.88 -22.98
C LEU A 83 28.51 18.75 -22.26
N TYR A 84 29.20 19.58 -23.03
CA TYR A 84 30.35 20.35 -22.56
C TYR A 84 30.49 21.66 -23.33
N SER A 85 31.25 22.60 -22.77
CA SER A 85 31.84 23.73 -23.48
C SER A 85 33.35 23.75 -23.28
N ASN A 86 34.06 24.22 -24.32
CA ASN A 86 35.52 24.33 -24.32
C ASN A 86 35.93 25.52 -25.19
N ASP A 87 36.81 26.40 -24.69
CA ASP A 87 37.42 27.50 -25.43
C ASP A 87 38.95 27.37 -25.41
N GLY A 88 39.47 26.43 -26.20
CA GLY A 88 40.86 26.03 -26.17
C GLY A 88 41.17 24.87 -27.11
N PRO A 89 42.40 24.30 -27.04
CA PRO A 89 42.71 22.98 -27.58
C PRO A 89 41.73 21.90 -27.09
N GLY A 90 41.61 20.80 -27.84
CA GLY A 90 40.78 19.67 -27.40
C GLY A 90 41.36 19.00 -26.15
N ASP A 91 40.48 18.61 -25.24
CA ASP A 91 40.77 17.92 -23.98
C ASP A 91 40.23 16.49 -24.03
N SER A 92 40.96 15.54 -23.44
CA SER A 92 40.54 14.14 -23.36
C SER A 92 39.74 13.92 -22.08
N LEU A 93 38.55 13.34 -22.23
CA LEU A 93 37.65 12.95 -21.15
C LEU A 93 37.50 11.43 -21.10
N THR A 94 37.52 10.91 -19.87
CA THR A 94 37.23 9.51 -19.57
C THR A 94 36.03 9.40 -18.67
N VAL A 95 35.17 8.43 -18.99
CA VAL A 95 34.06 8.02 -18.14
C VAL A 95 34.36 6.63 -17.57
N GLN A 96 34.15 6.49 -16.26
CA GLN A 96 34.34 5.24 -15.52
C GLN A 96 33.05 4.82 -14.84
N PHE A 97 32.78 3.52 -14.77
CA PHE A 97 31.81 2.93 -13.85
C PHE A 97 32.59 2.11 -12.81
N ASP A 98 32.40 2.40 -11.53
CA ASP A 98 33.08 1.71 -10.41
C ASP A 98 34.60 1.61 -10.57
N ALA A 99 35.21 2.70 -11.05
CA ALA A 99 36.64 2.84 -11.38
C ALA A 99 37.14 2.08 -12.63
N GLU A 100 36.28 1.39 -13.36
CA GLU A 100 36.60 0.80 -14.66
C GLU A 100 36.27 1.77 -15.80
N THR A 101 37.22 2.04 -16.70
CA THR A 101 36.98 2.92 -17.86
C THR A 101 36.03 2.27 -18.86
N VAL A 102 34.91 2.94 -19.12
CA VAL A 102 33.85 2.44 -20.01
C VAL A 102 33.75 3.21 -21.33
N ALA A 103 34.21 4.47 -21.33
CA ALA A 103 34.15 5.31 -22.50
C ALA A 103 35.24 6.40 -22.48
N ARG A 104 35.71 6.80 -23.66
CA ARG A 104 36.64 7.91 -23.88
C ARG A 104 36.15 8.83 -24.99
N GLY A 105 36.53 10.09 -24.94
CA GLY A 105 36.31 11.02 -26.05
C GLY A 105 37.14 12.29 -25.89
N GLU A 106 37.18 13.06 -26.96
CA GLU A 106 37.89 14.34 -27.01
C GLU A 106 36.90 15.48 -27.23
N THR A 107 37.10 16.59 -26.52
CA THR A 107 36.36 17.83 -26.77
C THR A 107 36.82 18.45 -28.08
N TYR A 108 35.93 19.16 -28.76
CA TYR A 108 36.25 19.89 -29.97
C TYR A 108 37.17 21.07 -29.62
N GLY A 109 38.38 21.04 -30.16
CA GLY A 109 39.37 22.10 -29.96
C GLY A 109 39.06 23.31 -30.83
N HIS A 110 38.55 24.38 -30.23
CA HIS A 110 38.33 25.66 -30.89
C HIS A 110 38.39 26.79 -29.86
N SER A 111 39.05 27.88 -30.19
CA SER A 111 39.13 29.06 -29.32
C SER A 111 38.59 30.30 -30.00
N ASN A 112 37.79 31.09 -29.29
CA ASN A 112 37.21 32.35 -29.78
C ASN A 112 37.13 33.41 -28.68
N GLY A 113 38.23 33.60 -27.94
CA GLY A 113 38.37 34.69 -26.98
C GLY A 113 37.40 34.61 -25.79
N GLY A 114 36.97 33.41 -25.41
CA GLY A 114 36.02 33.15 -24.32
C GLY A 114 34.57 32.94 -24.78
N ASN A 115 34.26 33.20 -26.05
CA ASN A 115 32.90 33.03 -26.57
C ASN A 115 32.47 31.55 -26.66
N GLN A 116 33.42 30.61 -26.79
CA GLN A 116 33.08 29.18 -26.90
C GLN A 116 32.62 28.59 -25.57
N TRP A 117 32.92 29.22 -24.43
CA TRP A 117 32.37 28.80 -23.14
C TRP A 117 30.84 28.89 -23.08
N SER A 118 30.23 29.74 -23.91
CA SER A 118 28.77 29.88 -24.02
C SER A 118 28.15 28.94 -25.06
N VAL A 119 28.95 28.10 -25.73
CA VAL A 119 28.47 27.14 -26.74
C VAL A 119 28.52 25.73 -26.15
N ILE A 120 27.34 25.14 -25.94
CA ILE A 120 27.22 23.77 -25.46
C ILE A 120 27.29 22.81 -26.64
N ASN A 121 28.33 21.99 -26.65
CA ASN A 121 28.56 20.92 -27.61
C ASN A 121 28.18 19.56 -26.99
N SER A 122 27.91 18.57 -27.83
CA SER A 122 27.70 17.18 -27.40
C SER A 122 28.87 16.32 -27.86
N MET A 123 29.47 15.57 -26.94
CA MET A 123 30.48 14.57 -27.23
C MET A 123 29.79 13.20 -27.31
N SER A 124 29.86 12.59 -28.49
CA SER A 124 29.63 11.15 -28.62
C SER A 124 30.89 10.44 -28.13
N LEU A 125 30.79 9.74 -27.01
CA LEU A 125 31.92 8.99 -26.47
C LEU A 125 32.10 7.69 -27.26
N VAL A 126 33.35 7.31 -27.50
CA VAL A 126 33.69 5.95 -27.94
C VAL A 126 33.70 5.09 -26.68
N GLY A 127 32.59 4.40 -26.44
CA GLY A 127 32.39 3.54 -25.28
C GLY A 127 31.50 2.35 -25.60
N ASN A 128 31.64 1.29 -24.81
CA ASN A 128 30.79 0.11 -24.92
C ASN A 128 29.65 0.19 -23.91
N GLU A 129 28.52 -0.41 -24.27
CA GLU A 129 27.50 -0.76 -23.30
C GLU A 129 28.10 -1.76 -22.28
N VAL A 130 27.89 -1.51 -21.00
CA VAL A 130 28.43 -2.34 -19.91
C VAL A 130 27.27 -2.93 -19.11
N VAL A 131 27.34 -4.23 -18.82
CA VAL A 131 26.37 -4.88 -17.93
C VAL A 131 26.81 -4.68 -16.49
N LEU A 132 26.06 -3.85 -15.76
CA LEU A 132 26.27 -3.62 -14.33
C LEU A 132 25.32 -4.48 -13.50
N LYS A 133 25.74 -4.82 -12.28
CA LYS A 133 24.94 -5.59 -11.34
C LYS A 133 23.79 -4.77 -10.75
N ARG A 134 22.79 -5.42 -10.17
CA ARG A 134 21.84 -4.74 -9.27
C ARG A 134 22.60 -4.10 -8.11
N GLY A 135 22.23 -2.88 -7.72
CA GLY A 135 22.80 -2.22 -6.56
C GLY A 135 23.25 -0.79 -6.84
N ARG A 136 24.17 -0.29 -6.02
CA ARG A 136 24.70 1.07 -6.09
C ARG A 136 26.00 1.07 -6.88
N HIS A 137 26.12 2.05 -7.77
CA HIS A 137 27.26 2.29 -8.64
C HIS A 137 27.72 3.74 -8.54
N ILE A 138 28.94 3.99 -8.99
CA ILE A 138 29.47 5.35 -9.17
C ILE A 138 29.94 5.49 -10.61
N MET A 139 29.34 6.44 -11.33
CA MET A 139 29.93 6.94 -12.57
C MET A 139 30.89 8.07 -12.24
N SER A 140 32.10 8.05 -12.79
CA SER A 140 33.05 9.15 -12.69
C SER A 140 33.33 9.73 -14.07
N VAL A 141 33.32 11.06 -14.18
CA VAL A 141 33.84 11.77 -15.36
C VAL A 141 35.08 12.54 -14.94
N LEU A 142 36.18 12.36 -15.68
CA LEU A 142 37.46 13.00 -15.39
C LEU A 142 38.24 13.31 -16.67
N PRO A 143 39.02 14.40 -16.71
CA PRO A 143 39.94 14.66 -17.81
C PRO A 143 41.18 13.79 -17.68
N GLU A 144 41.52 13.03 -18.71
CA GLU A 144 42.84 12.36 -18.82
C GLU A 144 43.93 13.40 -19.11
N SER A 145 43.61 14.37 -19.97
CA SER A 145 44.44 15.53 -20.25
C SER A 145 43.54 16.73 -20.49
N ALA A 146 43.64 17.74 -19.64
CA ALA A 146 43.05 19.05 -19.89
C ALA A 146 44.13 20.12 -19.90
N ASP A 147 43.94 21.14 -20.73
CA ASP A 147 44.83 22.30 -20.79
C ASP A 147 44.72 23.19 -19.53
N ARG A 148 45.31 24.39 -19.56
CA ARG A 148 45.27 25.32 -18.41
C ARG A 148 43.90 25.94 -18.14
N TYR A 149 42.99 25.87 -19.11
CA TYR A 149 41.64 26.43 -19.04
C TYR A 149 40.60 25.37 -18.68
N GLY A 150 40.87 24.10 -18.96
CA GLY A 150 40.01 22.98 -18.58
C GLY A 150 38.81 22.81 -19.50
N VAL A 151 37.83 22.04 -19.05
CA VAL A 151 36.56 21.82 -19.76
C VAL A 151 35.40 22.11 -18.84
N GLU A 152 34.35 22.76 -19.34
CA GLU A 152 33.10 22.96 -18.61
C GLU A 152 32.11 21.88 -19.01
N LEU A 153 31.60 21.11 -18.05
CA LEU A 153 30.57 20.10 -18.28
C LEU A 153 29.19 20.68 -17.96
N ASP A 154 28.20 20.43 -18.80
CA ASP A 154 26.80 20.77 -18.56
C ASP A 154 26.11 19.56 -17.91
N LYS A 155 25.95 18.49 -18.68
CA LYS A 155 25.30 17.25 -18.23
C LYS A 155 25.83 15.99 -18.88
N VAL A 156 25.53 14.86 -18.25
CA VAL A 156 25.77 13.52 -18.79
C VAL A 156 24.44 12.81 -19.02
N VAL A 157 24.28 12.15 -20.16
CA VAL A 157 23.08 11.35 -20.46
C VAL A 157 23.44 9.87 -20.47
N LEU A 158 22.77 9.11 -19.60
CA LEU A 158 22.87 7.67 -19.49
C LEU A 158 21.64 6.99 -20.09
N VAL A 159 21.85 5.86 -20.74
CA VAL A 159 20.81 4.95 -21.23
C VAL A 159 20.91 3.66 -20.42
N VAL A 160 19.80 3.25 -19.81
CA VAL A 160 19.74 2.06 -18.95
C VAL A 160 18.70 1.08 -19.49
N GLY A 161 19.08 -0.20 -19.61
CA GLY A 161 18.24 -1.31 -20.06
C GLY A 161 17.20 -1.79 -19.03
N ASP A 162 16.52 -0.84 -18.38
CA ASP A 162 15.45 -1.11 -17.43
C ASP A 162 14.28 -0.11 -17.56
N ASP A 163 13.27 -0.50 -18.32
CA ASP A 163 12.03 0.25 -18.58
C ASP A 163 11.20 0.62 -17.34
N LEU A 164 11.50 -0.02 -16.21
CA LEU A 164 10.79 0.15 -14.95
C LEU A 164 11.64 0.89 -13.91
N LEU A 165 12.86 1.31 -14.28
CA LEU A 165 13.71 2.14 -13.44
C LEU A 165 13.18 3.58 -13.45
N THR A 166 12.82 4.09 -12.27
CA THR A 166 12.38 5.48 -12.11
C THR A 166 13.55 6.37 -11.68
N GLU A 167 13.38 7.69 -11.77
CA GLU A 167 14.38 8.66 -11.29
C GLU A 167 14.70 8.49 -9.80
N ASP A 168 13.70 8.23 -8.95
CA ASP A 168 13.90 7.98 -7.51
C ASP A 168 14.77 6.73 -7.27
N MET A 169 14.60 5.68 -8.07
CA MET A 169 15.44 4.49 -7.96
C MET A 169 16.84 4.76 -8.50
N PHE A 170 16.94 5.39 -9.66
CA PHE A 170 18.22 5.71 -10.29
C PHE A 170 19.08 6.62 -9.42
N THR A 171 18.50 7.63 -8.76
CA THR A 171 19.18 8.54 -7.84
C THR A 171 19.38 7.96 -6.42
N CYS A 172 19.12 6.66 -6.23
CA CYS A 172 19.23 5.95 -4.95
C CYS A 172 18.32 6.49 -3.82
N LYS A 173 17.30 7.31 -4.13
CA LYS A 173 16.28 7.73 -3.15
C LYS A 173 15.42 6.55 -2.72
N THR A 174 15.16 5.62 -3.65
CA THR A 174 14.58 4.31 -3.37
C THR A 174 15.67 3.24 -3.45
N TYR A 175 15.94 2.58 -2.33
CA TYR A 175 16.97 1.53 -2.27
C TYR A 175 16.36 0.14 -2.42
N CYS A 176 16.81 -0.62 -3.41
CA CYS A 176 16.40 -2.01 -3.61
C CYS A 176 17.51 -2.97 -3.17
N LEU A 177 17.17 -3.94 -2.32
CA LEU A 177 18.10 -4.95 -1.79
C LEU A 177 18.71 -5.76 -2.94
N PRO A 178 20.02 -6.01 -3.00
CA PRO A 178 20.63 -6.73 -4.14
C PRO A 178 20.20 -8.21 -4.22
N ASP A 179 19.98 -8.84 -3.07
CA ASP A 179 19.66 -10.26 -2.95
C ASP A 179 18.22 -10.49 -2.48
N ILE A 180 17.66 -11.65 -2.87
CA ILE A 180 16.44 -12.17 -2.26
C ILE A 180 16.75 -12.41 -0.78
N PRO A 181 15.95 -11.88 0.15
CA PRO A 181 16.16 -12.14 1.56
C PRO A 181 16.17 -13.63 1.84
N ARG A 182 17.16 -14.11 2.57
CA ARG A 182 17.28 -15.52 2.90
C ARG A 182 16.12 -15.95 3.81
N HIS A 183 15.12 -16.60 3.25
CA HIS A 183 14.19 -17.43 4.03
C HIS A 183 14.67 -18.88 4.03
N ARG A 184 14.47 -19.58 5.14
CA ARG A 184 14.80 -21.01 5.20
C ARG A 184 13.73 -21.75 4.40
N TYR A 185 14.13 -22.33 3.28
CA TYR A 185 13.34 -23.33 2.58
C TYR A 185 14.04 -24.68 2.73
N THR A 186 13.32 -25.67 3.25
CA THR A 186 13.76 -27.07 3.18
C THR A 186 12.82 -27.77 2.19
N PRO A 187 13.30 -28.21 1.02
CA PRO A 187 12.46 -28.93 0.07
C PRO A 187 11.84 -30.15 0.75
N VAL A 188 10.51 -30.21 0.77
CA VAL A 188 9.79 -31.41 1.21
C VAL A 188 9.36 -32.15 -0.05
N GLU A 189 10.12 -33.17 -0.45
CA GLU A 189 10.00 -33.89 -1.74
C GLU A 189 8.64 -34.59 -1.98
N ARG A 190 7.69 -34.56 -1.03
CA ARG A 190 6.46 -35.36 -1.07
C ARG A 190 5.16 -34.63 -0.77
N LEU A 191 5.17 -33.31 -0.61
CA LEU A 191 3.94 -32.55 -0.40
C LEU A 191 3.27 -32.21 -1.73
N PRO A 192 1.95 -32.41 -1.89
CA PRO A 192 1.23 -31.84 -3.01
C PRO A 192 1.50 -30.33 -3.07
N VAL A 193 1.70 -29.80 -4.28
CA VAL A 193 2.02 -28.39 -4.45
C VAL A 193 0.77 -27.54 -4.27
N GLY A 194 0.88 -26.48 -3.49
CA GLY A 194 -0.13 -25.43 -3.46
C GLY A 194 -0.10 -24.64 -4.77
N ARG A 195 -1.28 -24.16 -5.20
CA ARG A 195 -1.44 -23.27 -6.34
C ARG A 195 -1.80 -21.88 -5.84
N LEU A 196 -0.89 -20.92 -5.99
CA LEU A 196 -1.13 -19.52 -5.68
C LEU A 196 -1.63 -18.80 -6.93
N VAL A 197 -2.73 -18.08 -6.84
CA VAL A 197 -3.36 -17.35 -7.95
C VAL A 197 -3.23 -15.85 -7.72
N GLN A 198 -2.74 -15.14 -8.73
CA GLN A 198 -2.62 -13.69 -8.75
C GLN A 198 -3.95 -13.03 -9.06
N ARG A 199 -4.41 -12.13 -8.20
CA ARG A 199 -5.64 -11.31 -8.40
C ARG A 199 -5.45 -9.84 -8.07
N SER A 200 -4.21 -9.42 -7.92
CA SER A 200 -3.85 -8.05 -7.60
C SER A 200 -4.20 -7.11 -8.77
N THR A 201 -4.52 -5.86 -8.44
CA THR A 201 -4.85 -4.81 -9.41
C THR A 201 -3.92 -3.61 -9.25
N THR A 202 -3.84 -2.71 -10.21
CA THR A 202 -3.15 -1.42 -10.05
C THR A 202 -4.00 -0.43 -9.24
N THR A 203 -3.38 0.47 -8.49
CA THR A 203 -4.04 1.59 -7.82
C THR A 203 -3.05 2.72 -7.56
N ASN A 204 -3.57 3.93 -7.39
CA ASN A 204 -2.79 5.08 -6.90
C ASN A 204 -3.13 5.43 -5.44
N CYS A 205 -4.18 4.84 -4.87
CA CYS A 205 -4.58 5.06 -3.48
C CYS A 205 -3.64 4.29 -2.53
N THR A 206 -2.99 5.02 -1.63
CA THR A 206 -1.92 4.47 -0.77
C THR A 206 -2.45 3.55 0.34
N GLU A 207 -3.73 3.63 0.68
CA GLU A 207 -4.32 2.69 1.64
C GLU A 207 -4.87 1.41 0.98
N TYR A 208 -5.21 1.41 -0.31
CA TYR A 208 -6.00 0.33 -0.93
C TYR A 208 -5.22 -1.00 -0.99
N GLU A 209 -5.80 -2.08 -0.47
CA GLU A 209 -5.20 -3.44 -0.52
C GLU A 209 -5.41 -4.02 -1.91
N ASN A 210 -4.65 -3.52 -2.86
CA ASN A 210 -4.68 -3.97 -4.24
C ASN A 210 -3.89 -5.25 -4.48
N VAL A 211 -3.09 -5.71 -3.52
CA VAL A 211 -2.36 -6.97 -3.62
C VAL A 211 -3.24 -8.07 -3.04
N VAL A 212 -3.70 -8.98 -3.89
CA VAL A 212 -4.59 -10.10 -3.53
C VAL A 212 -4.07 -11.39 -4.15
N MET A 213 -3.78 -12.38 -3.30
CA MET A 213 -3.26 -13.69 -3.72
C MET A 213 -4.05 -14.81 -3.07
N ASP A 214 -4.66 -15.68 -3.88
CA ASP A 214 -5.47 -16.80 -3.40
C ASP A 214 -4.67 -18.11 -3.45
N LEU A 215 -4.51 -18.80 -2.32
CA LEU A 215 -3.80 -20.07 -2.25
C LEU A 215 -4.79 -21.25 -2.15
N TYR A 216 -4.60 -22.20 -3.05
CA TYR A 216 -5.37 -23.44 -3.19
C TYR A 216 -4.48 -24.64 -2.89
N HIS A 217 -5.08 -25.68 -2.32
CA HIS A 217 -4.43 -26.98 -2.11
C HIS A 217 -5.51 -28.06 -2.04
N SER A 218 -5.25 -29.29 -2.50
CA SER A 218 -6.27 -30.33 -2.56
C SER A 218 -6.65 -30.92 -1.19
N SER A 219 -5.68 -31.03 -0.28
CA SER A 219 -5.84 -31.80 0.96
C SER A 219 -4.91 -31.33 2.08
N ILE A 220 -4.82 -30.01 2.31
CA ILE A 220 -3.87 -29.45 3.30
C ILE A 220 -4.32 -29.86 4.72
N LYS A 221 -3.38 -30.31 5.55
CA LYS A 221 -3.62 -30.67 6.95
C LYS A 221 -2.87 -29.75 7.90
N LYS A 222 -1.74 -29.21 7.47
CA LYS A 222 -0.88 -28.37 8.29
C LYS A 222 -0.18 -27.31 7.44
N PHE A 223 -0.21 -26.07 7.90
CA PHE A 223 0.60 -25.00 7.32
C PHE A 223 1.09 -24.04 8.40
N ARG A 224 2.04 -23.18 8.05
CA ARG A 224 2.57 -22.13 8.91
C ARG A 224 2.44 -20.78 8.24
N ILE A 225 2.10 -19.76 9.02
CA ILE A 225 2.18 -18.36 8.61
C ILE A 225 3.18 -17.67 9.54
N THR A 226 4.22 -17.09 8.98
CA THR A 226 5.25 -16.33 9.71
C THR A 226 5.20 -14.87 9.30
N ALA A 227 5.22 -13.97 10.28
CA ALA A 227 5.52 -12.56 10.11
C ALA A 227 6.91 -12.28 10.66
N GLN A 228 7.75 -11.63 9.87
CA GLN A 228 9.10 -11.24 10.26
C GLN A 228 9.37 -9.79 9.90
N HIS A 229 10.34 -9.17 10.57
CA HIS A 229 10.76 -7.81 10.22
C HIS A 229 11.16 -7.71 8.75
N PRO A 230 10.98 -6.53 8.11
CA PRO A 230 11.47 -6.29 6.78
C PRO A 230 12.92 -6.70 6.64
N SER A 231 13.25 -7.24 5.48
CA SER A 231 14.60 -7.71 5.19
C SER A 231 15.63 -6.58 5.09
N TYR A 232 15.18 -5.35 4.84
CA TYR A 232 16.00 -4.15 4.97
C TYR A 232 15.95 -3.61 6.40
N ARG A 233 17.05 -3.00 6.84
CA ARG A 233 17.08 -2.28 8.12
C ARG A 233 16.64 -0.85 7.93
N SER A 234 15.73 -0.38 8.77
CA SER A 234 15.31 1.02 8.80
C SER A 234 15.14 1.49 10.24
N LEU A 235 15.73 2.64 10.55
CA LEU A 235 15.48 3.37 11.80
C LEU A 235 14.16 4.16 11.74
N LEU A 236 13.55 4.29 10.55
CA LEU A 236 12.27 4.95 10.37
C LEU A 236 11.13 3.98 10.70
N ASN A 237 10.11 4.51 11.37
CA ASN A 237 8.85 3.81 11.64
C ASN A 237 7.66 4.65 11.12
N VAL A 238 7.61 4.85 9.79
CA VAL A 238 6.46 5.49 9.14
C VAL A 238 5.29 4.53 9.25
N ARG A 239 4.25 4.94 9.97
CA ARG A 239 3.16 4.02 10.41
C ARG A 239 1.77 4.63 10.37
N LYS A 240 1.67 5.92 10.05
CA LYS A 240 0.38 6.61 9.93
C LYS A 240 -0.26 6.25 8.60
N ALA A 241 -1.59 6.09 8.62
CA ALA A 241 -2.36 5.95 7.40
C ALA A 241 -2.10 7.15 6.47
N ASN A 242 -2.00 6.87 5.18
CA ASN A 242 -1.79 7.84 4.12
C ASN A 242 -2.90 7.69 3.09
N TYR A 243 -3.88 8.59 3.13
CA TYR A 243 -5.01 8.56 2.20
C TYR A 243 -4.75 9.32 0.88
N THR A 244 -3.49 9.57 0.53
CA THR A 244 -3.15 10.22 -0.74
C THR A 244 -3.75 9.44 -1.91
N ASN A 245 -4.47 10.16 -2.78
CA ASN A 245 -5.20 9.64 -3.95
C ASN A 245 -6.26 8.58 -3.60
N CYS A 246 -6.76 8.56 -2.37
CA CYS A 246 -7.86 7.70 -1.96
C CYS A 246 -9.17 8.46 -1.96
N ASP A 247 -10.26 7.78 -2.34
CA ASP A 247 -11.61 8.27 -2.11
C ASP A 247 -11.99 8.01 -0.64
N VAL A 248 -11.89 9.05 0.20
CA VAL A 248 -12.16 8.97 1.64
C VAL A 248 -13.57 9.50 1.90
N PRO A 249 -14.40 8.75 2.66
CA PRO A 249 -15.72 9.24 3.01
C PRO A 249 -15.61 10.54 3.82
N LYS A 250 -16.23 11.61 3.31
CA LYS A 250 -16.36 12.88 4.02
C LYS A 250 -17.32 12.72 5.20
N PRO A 251 -17.17 13.49 6.29
CA PRO A 251 -18.17 13.53 7.36
C PRO A 251 -19.53 14.00 6.85
N THR A 252 -19.56 15.02 5.99
CA THR A 252 -20.77 15.52 5.34
C THR A 252 -21.23 14.54 4.26
N ILE A 253 -22.52 14.20 4.27
CA ILE A 253 -23.18 13.42 3.22
C ILE A 253 -23.65 14.35 2.10
N TRP A 254 -24.29 15.45 2.47
CA TRP A 254 -24.71 16.54 1.60
C TRP A 254 -24.90 17.82 2.42
N GLU A 255 -24.79 18.97 1.77
CA GLU A 255 -25.02 20.28 2.37
C GLU A 255 -25.55 21.27 1.33
N PHE A 256 -26.66 21.93 1.65
CA PHE A 256 -27.23 23.02 0.88
C PHE A 256 -27.13 24.30 1.69
N GLY A 257 -26.40 25.28 1.16
CA GLY A 257 -26.19 26.57 1.83
C GLY A 257 -26.84 27.73 1.09
N ASN A 258 -27.15 28.79 1.84
CA ASN A 258 -27.52 30.11 1.33
C ASN A 258 -28.67 30.10 0.32
N PHE A 259 -29.86 29.70 0.74
CA PHE A 259 -31.05 29.77 -0.10
C PHE A 259 -32.25 30.33 0.64
N SER A 260 -33.09 31.06 -0.09
CA SER A 260 -34.28 31.71 0.45
C SER A 260 -35.53 30.90 0.13
N LEU A 261 -36.40 30.74 1.13
CA LEU A 261 -37.76 30.23 0.99
C LEU A 261 -38.69 31.45 0.99
N THR A 262 -39.40 31.70 -0.11
CA THR A 262 -40.22 32.91 -0.26
C THR A 262 -41.60 32.59 -0.79
N ASP A 263 -42.57 33.50 -0.54
CA ASP A 263 -43.99 33.27 -0.81
C ASP A 263 -44.31 32.92 -2.29
N GLY A 264 -43.42 33.28 -3.22
CA GLY A 264 -43.53 33.00 -4.66
C GLY A 264 -42.71 31.80 -5.16
N LEU A 265 -42.16 30.99 -4.26
CA LEU A 265 -41.36 29.81 -4.60
C LEU A 265 -42.22 28.76 -5.32
N THR A 266 -41.88 28.47 -6.58
CA THR A 266 -42.49 27.40 -7.37
C THR A 266 -41.42 26.39 -7.80
N ASN A 267 -41.49 25.19 -7.22
CA ASN A 267 -40.75 23.98 -7.62
C ASN A 267 -39.29 24.24 -8.05
N LYS A 268 -38.49 24.80 -7.13
CA LYS A 268 -37.09 25.16 -7.37
C LYS A 268 -36.20 23.97 -7.00
N ALA A 269 -35.17 23.72 -7.80
CA ALA A 269 -34.17 22.71 -7.49
C ALA A 269 -32.79 23.34 -7.22
N LEU A 270 -32.07 22.82 -6.23
CA LEU A 270 -30.68 23.12 -5.92
C LEU A 270 -29.86 21.83 -6.02
N VAL A 271 -28.57 21.95 -6.30
CA VAL A 271 -27.63 20.81 -6.38
C VAL A 271 -26.43 21.13 -5.51
N ASP A 272 -26.01 20.17 -4.68
CA ASP A 272 -24.80 20.32 -3.87
C ASP A 272 -23.52 19.99 -4.65
N ALA A 273 -22.37 20.06 -3.99
CA ALA A 273 -21.07 19.78 -4.62
C ALA A 273 -20.89 18.31 -5.04
N ASP A 274 -21.64 17.39 -4.43
CA ASP A 274 -21.56 15.94 -4.68
C ASP A 274 -22.71 15.46 -5.60
N GLY A 275 -23.50 16.38 -6.18
CA GLY A 275 -24.55 16.11 -7.17
C GLY A 275 -25.92 15.73 -6.59
N VAL A 276 -26.13 15.89 -5.29
CA VAL A 276 -27.40 15.61 -4.61
C VAL A 276 -28.40 16.74 -4.90
N LEU A 277 -29.62 16.37 -5.31
CA LEU A 277 -30.69 17.31 -5.65
C LEU A 277 -31.57 17.63 -4.44
N LEU A 278 -31.76 18.92 -4.17
CA LEU A 278 -32.75 19.45 -3.24
C LEU A 278 -33.92 20.08 -4.01
N GLN A 279 -35.13 19.60 -3.77
CA GLN A 279 -36.38 20.14 -4.28
C GLN A 279 -37.05 21.01 -3.23
N LEU A 280 -37.41 22.22 -3.61
CA LEU A 280 -38.02 23.24 -2.76
C LEU A 280 -39.38 23.62 -3.33
N GLU A 281 -40.41 23.49 -2.52
CA GLU A 281 -41.78 23.86 -2.91
C GLU A 281 -42.51 24.58 -1.76
N LYS A 282 -43.40 25.50 -2.10
CA LYS A 282 -44.34 26.05 -1.12
C LYS A 282 -45.42 25.02 -0.83
N THR A 283 -45.71 24.77 0.45
CA THR A 283 -46.76 23.84 0.83
C THR A 283 -48.13 24.38 0.38
N PRO A 284 -48.94 23.60 -0.37
CA PRO A 284 -50.27 24.01 -0.77
C PRO A 284 -51.15 24.36 0.44
N ASP A 285 -51.92 25.43 0.33
CA ASP A 285 -52.90 25.87 1.33
C ASP A 285 -52.35 26.19 2.75
N ALA A 286 -51.03 26.25 2.91
CA ALA A 286 -50.36 26.57 4.17
C ALA A 286 -49.48 27.83 4.05
N VAL A 287 -49.92 28.93 4.68
CA VAL A 287 -49.19 30.21 4.66
C VAL A 287 -47.89 30.09 5.46
N GLY A 288 -46.77 30.52 4.88
CA GLY A 288 -45.46 30.50 5.55
C GLY A 288 -44.88 29.09 5.75
N CYS A 289 -45.35 28.10 4.99
CA CYS A 289 -44.87 26.73 5.01
C CYS A 289 -44.21 26.32 3.69
N TYR A 290 -43.10 25.60 3.81
CA TYR A 290 -42.27 25.15 2.68
C TYR A 290 -41.84 23.70 2.89
N ASP A 291 -41.88 22.92 1.81
CA ASP A 291 -41.43 21.55 1.77
C ASP A 291 -40.05 21.47 1.07
N LEU A 292 -39.11 20.83 1.75
CA LEU A 292 -37.75 20.55 1.29
C LEU A 292 -37.61 19.04 1.15
N ALA A 293 -37.15 18.56 0.00
CA ALA A 293 -36.97 17.14 -0.25
C ALA A 293 -35.63 16.86 -0.93
N THR A 294 -34.91 15.84 -0.47
CA THR A 294 -33.65 15.40 -1.09
C THR A 294 -33.58 13.88 -1.21
N ASN A 295 -32.93 13.40 -2.27
CA ASN A 295 -32.66 12.00 -2.56
C ASN A 295 -31.16 11.79 -2.68
N PHE A 296 -30.59 10.81 -1.97
CA PHE A 296 -29.15 10.59 -1.99
C PHE A 296 -28.76 9.12 -1.84
N ASN A 297 -27.54 8.82 -2.30
CA ASN A 297 -26.91 7.51 -2.16
C ASN A 297 -25.70 7.63 -1.22
N ILE A 298 -25.39 6.55 -0.50
CA ILE A 298 -24.16 6.45 0.29
C ILE A 298 -23.23 5.49 -0.47
N THR A 299 -22.35 6.06 -1.28
CA THR A 299 -21.51 5.31 -2.24
C THR A 299 -20.17 4.87 -1.67
N VAL A 300 -19.72 5.47 -0.58
CA VAL A 300 -18.38 5.19 -0.05
C VAL A 300 -18.45 3.99 0.91
N GLN A 301 -17.55 3.02 0.75
CA GLN A 301 -17.34 1.94 1.72
C GLN A 301 -15.93 2.01 2.26
N ARG A 302 -15.79 2.00 3.59
CA ARG A 302 -14.51 1.73 4.22
C ARG A 302 -14.34 0.22 4.35
N ARG A 303 -13.12 -0.28 4.15
CA ARG A 303 -12.84 -1.72 4.19
C ARG A 303 -13.02 -2.37 5.56
N ASP A 304 -13.29 -1.66 6.62
CA ASP A 304 -13.43 -2.26 7.96
C ASP A 304 -14.78 -1.91 8.60
N ILE A 305 -15.54 -1.01 7.97
CA ILE A 305 -16.79 -0.43 8.49
C ILE A 305 -17.78 -0.30 7.35
N ASP A 306 -19.01 -0.78 7.55
CA ASP A 306 -20.10 -0.44 6.64
C ASP A 306 -20.68 0.92 7.00
N ILE A 307 -20.07 2.00 6.50
CA ILE A 307 -20.48 3.37 6.83
C ILE A 307 -21.91 3.69 6.36
N SER A 308 -22.52 2.84 5.51
CA SER A 308 -23.94 2.97 5.16
C SER A 308 -24.86 2.70 6.33
N GLN A 309 -24.37 2.03 7.39
CA GLN A 309 -25.12 1.80 8.61
C GLN A 309 -24.88 2.88 9.67
N LEU A 310 -23.98 3.84 9.45
CA LEU A 310 -23.78 4.95 10.39
C LEU A 310 -24.93 5.94 10.29
N GLY A 311 -25.53 6.23 11.44
CA GLY A 311 -26.42 7.36 11.62
C GLY A 311 -25.71 8.71 11.48
N GLY A 312 -26.35 9.76 11.94
CA GLY A 312 -25.86 11.10 11.65
C GLY A 312 -26.60 12.21 12.36
N HIS A 313 -26.33 13.44 11.91
CA HIS A 313 -26.96 14.65 12.40
C HIS A 313 -27.53 15.40 11.20
N LEU A 314 -28.85 15.59 11.21
CA LEU A 314 -29.54 16.48 10.29
C LEU A 314 -29.62 17.85 10.95
N SER A 315 -28.96 18.84 10.35
CA SER A 315 -28.89 20.20 10.89
C SER A 315 -29.57 21.18 9.93
N LEU A 316 -30.35 22.10 10.48
CA LEU A 316 -30.96 23.23 9.79
C LEU A 316 -30.57 24.52 10.52
N THR A 317 -30.05 25.49 9.79
CA THR A 317 -29.73 26.83 10.30
C THR A 317 -30.49 27.89 9.49
N ILE A 318 -31.26 28.71 10.19
CA ILE A 318 -32.09 29.78 9.63
C ILE A 318 -31.60 31.12 10.17
N ASN A 319 -31.45 32.09 9.29
CA ASN A 319 -31.06 33.45 9.63
C ASN A 319 -32.26 34.40 9.63
N GLY A 320 -32.29 35.28 10.64
CA GLY A 320 -33.15 36.46 10.66
C GLY A 320 -34.65 36.21 10.85
N HIS A 321 -35.08 35.04 11.33
CA HIS A 321 -36.50 34.81 11.66
C HIS A 321 -36.92 35.59 12.90
N THR A 322 -38.11 36.17 12.85
CA THR A 322 -38.67 37.02 13.92
C THR A 322 -39.72 36.31 14.77
N SER A 323 -40.13 35.11 14.37
CA SER A 323 -41.11 34.25 15.05
C SER A 323 -40.56 32.83 15.18
N ASP A 324 -41.12 32.06 16.10
CA ASP A 324 -40.81 30.63 16.19
C ASP A 324 -41.09 29.91 14.86
N VAL A 325 -40.23 28.95 14.52
CA VAL A 325 -40.30 28.16 13.28
C VAL A 325 -40.55 26.70 13.64
N ALA A 326 -41.68 26.15 13.22
CA ALA A 326 -41.99 24.73 13.33
C ALA A 326 -41.32 23.95 12.20
N VAL A 327 -40.76 22.80 12.54
CA VAL A 327 -40.07 21.90 11.61
C VAL A 327 -40.61 20.48 11.79
N ASP A 328 -41.19 19.94 10.74
CA ASP A 328 -41.62 18.53 10.65
C ASP A 328 -40.66 17.78 9.73
N ILE A 329 -40.18 16.62 10.16
CA ILE A 329 -39.18 15.85 9.40
C ILE A 329 -39.64 14.42 9.26
N GLN A 330 -39.42 13.88 8.07
CA GLN A 330 -39.61 12.47 7.78
C GLN A 330 -38.47 11.97 6.91
N ILE A 331 -38.05 10.75 7.18
CA ILE A 331 -36.98 10.09 6.43
C ILE A 331 -37.46 8.72 5.96
N LYS A 332 -37.04 8.34 4.77
CA LYS A 332 -37.34 7.02 4.22
C LYS A 332 -36.22 6.06 4.58
N ASP A 333 -36.55 5.03 5.34
CA ASP A 333 -35.58 4.05 5.83
C ASP A 333 -35.32 2.91 4.83
N LYS A 334 -34.45 1.98 5.23
CA LYS A 334 -34.05 0.78 4.46
C LYS A 334 -35.20 -0.17 4.10
N ILE A 335 -36.34 -0.12 4.79
CA ILE A 335 -37.50 -1.02 4.61
C ILE A 335 -38.57 -0.37 3.71
N SER A 336 -38.35 0.86 3.23
CA SER A 336 -39.26 1.67 2.39
C SER A 336 -40.38 2.38 3.14
N ASP A 337 -40.39 2.32 4.47
CA ASP A 337 -41.36 3.06 5.29
C ASP A 337 -40.81 4.44 5.69
N TRP A 338 -41.73 5.38 5.89
CA TRP A 338 -41.41 6.73 6.37
C TRP A 338 -41.35 6.73 7.90
N THR A 339 -40.19 7.07 8.44
CA THR A 339 -40.03 7.38 9.87
C THR A 339 -40.31 8.86 10.08
N HIS A 340 -41.35 9.17 10.86
CA HIS A 340 -41.73 10.53 11.23
C HIS A 340 -41.08 10.93 12.56
N PHE A 341 -40.40 12.07 12.58
CA PHE A 341 -39.88 12.64 13.81
C PHE A 341 -40.93 13.50 14.50
N ALA A 342 -40.87 13.57 15.84
CA ALA A 342 -41.67 14.52 16.59
C ALA A 342 -41.39 15.95 16.10
N ARG A 343 -42.47 16.71 15.86
CA ARG A 343 -42.39 18.13 15.46
C ARG A 343 -41.45 18.89 16.38
N ARG A 344 -40.54 19.66 15.78
CA ARG A 344 -39.59 20.52 16.48
C ARG A 344 -39.94 21.99 16.27
N THR A 345 -39.49 22.83 17.19
CA THR A 345 -39.63 24.29 17.08
C THR A 345 -38.26 24.91 17.27
N ILE A 346 -37.88 25.81 16.37
CA ILE A 346 -36.73 26.71 16.51
C ILE A 346 -37.28 28.01 17.09
N PRO A 347 -37.04 28.32 18.38
CA PRO A 347 -37.47 29.58 18.96
C PRO A 347 -36.83 30.77 18.24
N LYS A 348 -37.47 31.93 18.25
CA LYS A 348 -36.90 33.18 17.71
C LYS A 348 -35.51 33.56 18.28
N SER A 349 -35.14 33.02 19.44
CA SER A 349 -33.85 33.25 20.10
C SER A 349 -32.73 32.31 19.61
N GLN A 350 -33.06 31.26 18.88
CA GLN A 350 -32.12 30.27 18.36
C GLN A 350 -32.12 30.32 16.85
N ARG A 351 -31.01 29.92 16.22
CA ARG A 351 -30.87 29.89 14.75
C ARG A 351 -30.86 28.50 14.16
N SER A 352 -30.62 27.48 14.97
CA SER A 352 -30.35 26.15 14.48
C SER A 352 -31.19 25.08 15.18
N LEU A 353 -31.46 24.03 14.43
CA LEU A 353 -32.00 22.76 14.89
C LEU A 353 -31.03 21.66 14.48
N GLU A 354 -30.80 20.70 15.37
CA GLU A 354 -30.06 19.49 15.07
C GLU A 354 -30.85 18.27 15.54
N ILE A 355 -30.90 17.24 14.70
CA ILE A 355 -31.59 15.98 15.00
C ILE A 355 -30.63 14.83 14.74
N SER A 356 -30.44 14.00 15.76
CA SER A 356 -29.68 12.76 15.65
C SER A 356 -30.50 11.67 14.96
N ILE A 357 -29.87 11.01 14.01
CA ILE A 357 -30.40 9.89 13.25
C ILE A 357 -29.65 8.64 13.69
N VAL A 358 -30.38 7.59 14.03
CA VAL A 358 -29.81 6.36 14.60
C VAL A 358 -29.12 5.50 13.54
N ASP A 359 -28.21 4.64 13.98
CA ASP A 359 -27.54 3.67 13.11
C ASP A 359 -28.55 2.70 12.46
N GLY A 360 -28.21 2.21 11.27
CA GLY A 360 -29.03 1.28 10.50
C GLY A 360 -30.20 1.92 9.76
N THR A 361 -30.46 3.22 9.95
CA THR A 361 -31.52 3.97 9.26
C THR A 361 -31.33 3.97 7.74
N TRP A 362 -30.10 4.22 7.30
CA TRP A 362 -29.81 4.40 5.88
C TRP A 362 -29.61 3.08 5.15
N SER A 363 -29.87 3.15 3.86
CA SER A 363 -29.50 2.17 2.87
C SER A 363 -28.38 2.72 1.97
N LYS A 364 -27.84 1.88 1.09
CA LYS A 364 -26.81 2.33 0.15
C LYS A 364 -27.38 3.26 -0.93
N VAL A 365 -28.64 3.06 -1.31
CA VAL A 365 -29.28 3.73 -2.44
C VAL A 365 -30.72 4.10 -2.13
N ASN A 366 -31.24 5.16 -2.76
CA ASN A 366 -32.64 5.60 -2.62
C ASN A 366 -33.01 6.10 -1.21
N ASN A 367 -32.06 6.71 -0.49
CA ASN A 367 -32.39 7.38 0.77
C ASN A 367 -33.12 8.69 0.48
N GLN A 368 -34.11 9.03 1.31
CA GLN A 368 -34.88 10.26 1.17
C GLN A 368 -35.02 10.96 2.51
N VAL A 369 -34.87 12.28 2.48
CA VAL A 369 -35.17 13.16 3.62
C VAL A 369 -36.14 14.22 3.14
N GLN A 370 -37.25 14.39 3.87
CA GLN A 370 -38.21 15.45 3.67
C GLN A 370 -38.36 16.27 4.95
N MET A 371 -38.43 17.58 4.79
CA MET A 371 -38.56 18.52 5.88
C MET A 371 -39.58 19.59 5.49
N ARG A 372 -40.55 19.83 6.35
CA ARG A 372 -41.46 20.96 6.27
C ARG A 372 -41.06 22.02 7.27
N VAL A 373 -40.89 23.25 6.80
CA VAL A 373 -40.53 24.42 7.62
C VAL A 373 -41.69 25.40 7.58
N CYS A 374 -42.26 25.72 8.74
CA CYS A 374 -43.44 26.58 8.89
C CYS A 374 -43.19 27.67 9.93
N GLY A 375 -43.59 28.91 9.67
CA GLY A 375 -43.50 29.98 10.68
C GLY A 375 -44.33 31.22 10.30
N GLY A 376 -44.38 32.18 11.22
CA GLY A 376 -45.11 33.44 11.01
C GLY A 376 -44.49 34.38 9.97
N GLY A 377 -43.22 34.14 9.61
CA GLY A 377 -42.52 34.84 8.53
C GLY A 377 -42.90 34.28 7.15
N LYS A 378 -43.12 35.17 6.18
CA LYS A 378 -43.34 34.80 4.77
C LYS A 378 -42.06 34.32 4.08
N ASN A 379 -40.90 34.76 4.56
CA ASN A 379 -39.61 34.46 3.95
C ASN A 379 -38.65 33.91 5.01
N PHE A 380 -37.88 32.88 4.66
CA PHE A 380 -36.80 32.33 5.48
C PHE A 380 -35.50 32.35 4.69
N GLU A 381 -34.41 32.81 5.30
CA GLU A 381 -33.07 32.67 4.75
C GLU A 381 -32.40 31.45 5.39
N ILE A 382 -32.28 30.36 4.63
CA ILE A 382 -31.61 29.14 5.08
C ILE A 382 -30.11 29.31 4.86
N GLU A 383 -29.36 29.39 5.95
CA GLU A 383 -27.91 29.44 5.93
C GLU A 383 -27.32 28.09 5.53
N SER A 384 -27.82 27.01 6.15
CA SER A 384 -27.38 25.65 5.89
C SER A 384 -28.48 24.65 6.21
N TRP A 385 -28.67 23.69 5.32
CA TRP A 385 -29.37 22.44 5.57
C TRP A 385 -28.45 21.30 5.17
N LYS A 386 -28.04 20.48 6.14
CA LYS A 386 -26.99 19.47 5.93
C LYS A 386 -27.25 18.20 6.70
N LEU A 387 -26.72 17.11 6.13
CA LEU A 387 -26.64 15.82 6.80
C LEU A 387 -25.18 15.44 6.96
N THR A 388 -24.76 15.24 8.21
CA THR A 388 -23.42 14.74 8.55
C THR A 388 -23.51 13.35 9.17
N ARG A 389 -22.50 12.51 8.95
CA ARG A 389 -22.34 11.24 9.64
C ARG A 389 -21.88 11.50 11.07
N ARG A 390 -22.35 10.68 12.00
CA ARG A 390 -21.79 10.68 13.36
C ARG A 390 -20.34 10.18 13.31
N GLU A 391 -19.53 10.60 14.27
CA GLU A 391 -18.19 10.06 14.41
C GLU A 391 -18.22 8.59 14.84
N VAL A 392 -17.28 7.80 14.33
CA VAL A 392 -17.07 6.40 14.76
C VAL A 392 -16.37 6.42 16.10
N LYS A 393 -16.94 5.74 17.09
CA LYS A 393 -16.33 5.62 18.42
C LYS A 393 -15.12 4.70 18.35
N SER A 394 -14.14 4.98 19.19
CA SER A 394 -12.95 4.13 19.35
C SER A 394 -13.33 2.70 19.75
N ASP A 395 -12.53 1.74 19.28
CA ASP A 395 -12.70 0.34 19.66
C ASP A 395 -12.51 0.16 21.18
N ARG A 396 -13.36 -0.66 21.80
CA ARG A 396 -13.27 -1.02 23.22
C ARG A 396 -12.61 -2.38 23.36
N GLY A 397 -11.52 -2.47 24.12
CA GLY A 397 -10.85 -3.73 24.45
C GLY A 397 -11.20 -4.20 25.86
N GLU A 398 -11.40 -5.50 26.04
CA GLU A 398 -11.57 -6.16 27.33
C GLU A 398 -10.55 -7.30 27.44
N MET A 399 -9.68 -7.26 28.45
CA MET A 399 -8.73 -8.34 28.72
C MET A 399 -9.47 -9.60 29.19
N ILE A 400 -9.21 -10.72 28.54
CA ILE A 400 -9.87 -12.01 28.83
C ILE A 400 -8.88 -13.10 29.28
N VAL A 401 -7.60 -12.95 28.97
CA VAL A 401 -6.52 -13.85 29.40
C VAL A 401 -5.26 -13.04 29.68
N ASP A 402 -4.60 -13.32 30.80
CA ASP A 402 -3.23 -12.91 31.09
C ASP A 402 -2.46 -14.12 31.66
N THR A 403 -1.37 -14.47 31.02
CA THR A 403 -0.48 -15.57 31.42
C THR A 403 0.88 -15.08 31.91
N GLY A 404 1.13 -13.77 31.89
CA GLY A 404 2.45 -13.16 32.07
C GLY A 404 3.33 -13.19 30.83
N ASP A 405 3.19 -14.18 29.96
CA ASP A 405 3.89 -14.25 28.66
C ASP A 405 3.02 -13.73 27.50
N PHE A 406 1.71 -13.96 27.61
CA PHE A 406 0.70 -13.51 26.66
C PHE A 406 -0.48 -12.85 27.35
N VAL A 407 -0.97 -11.78 26.73
CA VAL A 407 -2.24 -11.13 27.07
C VAL A 407 -3.17 -11.21 25.86
N VAL A 408 -4.42 -11.60 26.08
CA VAL A 408 -5.46 -11.63 25.04
C VAL A 408 -6.59 -10.68 25.42
N GLU A 409 -6.96 -9.84 24.47
CA GLU A 409 -8.10 -8.95 24.59
C GLU A 409 -9.16 -9.27 23.55
N ALA A 410 -10.41 -9.32 24.01
CA ALA A 410 -11.59 -9.25 23.16
C ALA A 410 -11.83 -7.79 22.76
N VAL A 411 -12.10 -7.54 21.48
CA VAL A 411 -12.31 -6.17 21.00
C VAL A 411 -13.68 -5.99 20.36
N PHE A 412 -14.31 -4.88 20.71
CA PHE A 412 -15.64 -4.48 20.32
C PHE A 412 -15.53 -3.20 19.48
N ARG A 413 -15.98 -3.27 18.23
CA ARG A 413 -16.11 -2.11 17.36
C ARG A 413 -17.46 -1.46 17.54
N ASP A 414 -17.49 -0.15 17.39
CA ASP A 414 -18.71 0.64 17.29
C ASP A 414 -19.58 0.20 16.11
N ILE A 415 -18.92 -0.06 14.98
CA ILE A 415 -19.57 -0.53 13.76
C ILE A 415 -18.66 -1.50 13.02
N TRP A 416 -19.25 -2.56 12.48
CA TRP A 416 -18.55 -3.61 11.77
C TRP A 416 -19.23 -3.90 10.45
N TRP A 417 -18.44 -4.21 9.42
CA TRP A 417 -18.97 -4.43 8.08
C TRP A 417 -19.85 -5.68 7.96
N MET A 418 -19.70 -6.64 8.87
CA MET A 418 -20.60 -7.81 8.96
C MET A 418 -21.82 -7.57 9.87
N GLY A 419 -21.99 -6.33 10.35
CA GLY A 419 -23.00 -5.95 11.32
C GLY A 419 -22.74 -6.50 12.73
N ASN A 420 -23.78 -6.47 13.57
CA ASN A 420 -23.67 -6.74 15.00
C ASN A 420 -23.81 -8.23 15.36
N LYS A 421 -23.18 -9.13 14.59
CA LYS A 421 -23.24 -10.59 14.86
C LYS A 421 -22.12 -11.10 15.77
N GLY A 422 -20.91 -10.56 15.63
CA GLY A 422 -19.74 -10.93 16.42
C GLY A 422 -19.40 -12.44 16.41
N MET A 423 -18.33 -12.80 17.11
CA MET A 423 -17.95 -14.18 17.43
C MET A 423 -17.97 -14.40 18.93
N LYS A 424 -18.19 -15.65 19.34
CA LYS A 424 -18.05 -16.07 20.74
C LYS A 424 -16.58 -16.30 21.08
N LEU A 425 -16.20 -16.01 22.31
CA LEU A 425 -14.86 -16.29 22.85
C LEU A 425 -14.99 -17.12 24.11
N SER A 426 -14.28 -18.24 24.12
CA SER A 426 -14.27 -19.17 25.25
C SER A 426 -12.83 -19.39 25.73
N VAL A 427 -12.65 -19.59 27.02
CA VAL A 427 -11.37 -19.95 27.64
C VAL A 427 -11.56 -21.28 28.33
N LYS A 428 -10.82 -22.32 27.90
CA LYS A 428 -10.94 -23.70 28.41
C LYS A 428 -12.40 -24.19 28.46
N GLY A 429 -13.10 -24.12 27.32
CA GLY A 429 -14.52 -24.49 27.19
C GLY A 429 -15.55 -23.55 27.84
N SER A 430 -15.14 -22.59 28.68
CA SER A 430 -16.07 -21.63 29.31
C SER A 430 -16.20 -20.38 28.46
N THR A 431 -17.42 -20.04 28.03
CA THR A 431 -17.64 -18.77 27.31
C THR A 431 -17.41 -17.58 28.24
N ILE A 432 -16.46 -16.72 27.87
CA ILE A 432 -16.13 -15.50 28.60
C ILE A 432 -16.78 -14.28 27.95
N VAL A 433 -16.85 -14.28 26.62
CA VAL A 433 -17.46 -13.21 25.82
C VAL A 433 -18.44 -13.85 24.84
N SER A 434 -19.72 -13.50 24.94
CA SER A 434 -20.77 -13.99 24.05
C SER A 434 -20.74 -13.32 22.67
N TYR A 435 -20.03 -12.19 22.55
CA TYR A 435 -20.01 -11.33 21.39
C TYR A 435 -18.71 -10.52 21.33
N GLY A 436 -17.90 -10.66 20.29
CA GLY A 436 -16.72 -9.82 20.02
C GLY A 436 -16.44 -9.71 18.52
N HIS A 437 -15.75 -8.68 18.06
CA HIS A 437 -15.47 -8.50 16.62
C HIS A 437 -14.12 -9.04 16.21
N TYR A 438 -13.14 -8.95 17.10
CA TYR A 438 -11.82 -9.56 16.92
C TYR A 438 -11.17 -9.81 18.28
N ILE A 439 -10.15 -10.67 18.30
CA ILE A 439 -9.20 -10.71 19.41
C ILE A 439 -7.89 -10.08 18.98
N ARG A 440 -7.16 -9.52 19.94
CA ARG A 440 -5.76 -9.14 19.78
C ARG A 440 -4.92 -9.76 20.87
N VAL A 441 -3.72 -10.19 20.49
CA VAL A 441 -2.78 -10.90 21.34
C VAL A 441 -1.51 -10.06 21.46
N TYR A 442 -1.09 -9.89 22.70
CA TYR A 442 0.11 -9.21 23.09
C TYR A 442 1.08 -10.24 23.68
N THR A 443 2.32 -10.23 23.21
CA THR A 443 3.39 -11.11 23.69
C THR A 443 4.41 -10.29 24.47
N ARG A 444 4.86 -10.79 25.61
CA ARG A 444 5.90 -10.16 26.41
C ARG A 444 7.21 -10.07 25.64
N VAL A 445 7.89 -8.92 25.73
CA VAL A 445 9.17 -8.68 25.05
C VAL A 445 10.33 -8.63 26.05
N PRO A 446 11.57 -9.02 25.64
CA PRO A 446 12.71 -9.12 26.57
C PRO A 446 13.14 -7.81 27.21
N TRP A 447 12.94 -6.68 26.52
CA TRP A 447 13.27 -5.34 27.03
C TRP A 447 12.13 -4.69 27.85
N GLY A 448 11.09 -5.46 28.19
CA GLY A 448 9.99 -5.03 29.06
C GLY A 448 8.73 -4.59 28.31
N GLY A 449 7.58 -4.84 28.94
CA GLY A 449 6.26 -4.59 28.36
C GLY A 449 5.79 -5.69 27.41
N TYR A 450 4.87 -5.33 26.52
CA TYR A 450 4.25 -6.25 25.57
C TYR A 450 4.21 -5.66 24.16
N SER A 451 4.26 -6.53 23.16
CA SER A 451 4.10 -6.19 21.75
C SER A 451 2.88 -6.90 21.17
N GLN A 452 2.03 -6.19 20.43
CA GLN A 452 0.91 -6.81 19.73
C GLN A 452 1.45 -7.68 18.59
N THR A 453 1.12 -8.96 18.59
CA THR A 453 1.75 -9.96 17.69
C THR A 453 0.74 -10.69 16.81
N LEU A 454 -0.52 -10.78 17.23
CA LEU A 454 -1.59 -11.43 16.47
C LEU A 454 -2.93 -10.70 16.66
N VAL A 455 -3.70 -10.57 15.58
CA VAL A 455 -5.09 -10.16 15.59
C VAL A 455 -5.88 -11.15 14.75
N ILE A 456 -7.06 -11.57 15.22
CA ILE A 456 -7.98 -12.45 14.48
C ILE A 456 -9.35 -11.80 14.46
N TYR A 457 -9.83 -11.45 13.27
CA TYR A 457 -11.15 -10.86 13.04
C TYR A 457 -12.22 -11.93 12.84
N GLN A 458 -13.47 -11.58 13.15
CA GLN A 458 -14.65 -12.41 12.90
C GLN A 458 -14.77 -12.84 11.42
N ASP A 459 -14.23 -12.06 10.48
CA ASP A 459 -14.25 -12.39 9.06
C ASP A 459 -13.14 -13.35 8.60
N GLY A 460 -12.38 -13.93 9.55
CA GLY A 460 -11.33 -14.90 9.29
C GLY A 460 -9.99 -14.28 8.87
N VAL A 461 -9.94 -12.95 8.74
CA VAL A 461 -8.70 -12.23 8.52
C VAL A 461 -7.87 -12.29 9.79
N ILE A 462 -6.61 -12.68 9.65
CA ILE A 462 -5.60 -12.56 10.68
C ILE A 462 -4.55 -11.53 10.27
N ARG A 463 -3.98 -10.87 11.27
CA ARG A 463 -2.83 -9.99 11.10
C ARG A 463 -1.76 -10.39 12.10
N LEU A 464 -0.54 -10.53 11.61
CA LEU A 464 0.60 -10.96 12.40
C LEU A 464 1.65 -9.85 12.41
N LEU A 465 2.33 -9.67 13.53
CA LEU A 465 3.50 -8.81 13.65
C LEU A 465 4.63 -9.61 14.31
N PRO A 466 5.89 -9.44 13.88
CA PRO A 466 7.01 -9.76 14.75
C PRO A 466 6.93 -8.91 16.02
N PRO A 467 7.54 -9.32 17.13
CA PRO A 467 7.71 -8.41 18.26
C PRO A 467 8.41 -7.13 17.80
N THR A 468 7.97 -5.99 18.33
CA THR A 468 8.60 -4.68 18.08
C THR A 468 10.10 -4.74 18.37
N MET A 469 10.92 -3.85 17.81
CA MET A 469 12.33 -3.75 18.23
C MET A 469 12.44 -2.94 19.53
N HIS A 470 13.56 -3.07 20.25
CA HIS A 470 13.84 -2.23 21.41
C HIS A 470 13.73 -0.73 21.05
N GLY A 471 13.05 0.05 21.89
CA GLY A 471 12.79 1.46 21.65
C GLY A 471 11.63 1.76 20.69
N THR A 472 10.93 0.73 20.18
CA THR A 472 9.74 0.89 19.33
C THR A 472 8.49 0.47 20.07
N ASP A 473 7.52 1.38 20.17
CA ASP A 473 6.20 1.20 20.81
C ASP A 473 5.27 0.30 19.96
N TRP A 474 5.10 0.60 18.68
CA TRP A 474 4.28 -0.22 17.77
C TRP A 474 4.68 -0.08 16.30
N ILE A 475 4.39 -1.11 15.51
CA ILE A 475 4.64 -1.18 14.07
C ILE A 475 3.35 -1.46 13.31
N PRO A 476 3.19 -0.95 12.07
CA PRO A 476 1.98 -1.17 11.28
C PRO A 476 1.93 -2.61 10.75
N PHE A 477 0.73 -3.18 10.61
CA PHE A 477 0.59 -4.54 10.07
C PHE A 477 0.94 -4.64 8.58
N GLY A 478 0.57 -3.64 7.76
CA GLY A 478 0.81 -3.60 6.31
C GLY A 478 0.09 -4.67 5.47
N SER A 479 0.23 -5.94 5.84
CA SER A 479 -0.34 -7.11 5.19
C SER A 479 -1.26 -7.87 6.15
N SER A 480 -2.21 -8.59 5.59
CA SER A 480 -3.10 -9.48 6.33
C SER A 480 -3.32 -10.79 5.58
N VAL A 481 -3.74 -11.83 6.31
CA VAL A 481 -3.97 -13.15 5.73
C VAL A 481 -5.40 -13.58 6.07
N LEU A 482 -6.26 -13.78 5.07
CA LEU A 482 -7.52 -14.48 5.29
C LEU A 482 -7.23 -15.96 5.47
N THR A 483 -7.79 -16.55 6.50
CA THR A 483 -7.70 -17.97 6.80
C THR A 483 -9.09 -18.57 6.95
N GLY A 484 -9.26 -19.79 6.46
CA GLY A 484 -10.54 -20.46 6.35
C GLY A 484 -10.95 -20.60 4.88
N ARG A 485 -11.92 -21.45 4.58
CA ARG A 485 -12.42 -21.59 3.22
C ARG A 485 -13.31 -20.41 2.86
N PHE A 486 -13.08 -19.78 1.71
CA PHE A 486 -13.87 -18.64 1.24
C PHE A 486 -14.25 -18.73 -0.24
N ASP A 487 -15.21 -17.90 -0.65
CA ASP A 487 -15.52 -17.72 -2.06
C ASP A 487 -14.67 -16.56 -2.62
N PRO A 488 -13.78 -16.82 -3.61
CA PRO A 488 -12.96 -15.77 -4.21
C PRO A 488 -13.78 -14.80 -5.07
N LYS A 489 -15.01 -15.16 -5.49
CA LYS A 489 -15.82 -14.34 -6.40
C LYS A 489 -16.56 -13.18 -5.72
N THR A 490 -16.63 -13.17 -4.39
CA THR A 490 -17.25 -12.06 -3.67
C THR A 490 -16.41 -10.80 -3.80
N SER A 491 -17.07 -9.63 -3.79
CA SER A 491 -16.36 -8.33 -3.83
C SER A 491 -15.40 -8.15 -2.65
N ARG A 492 -15.71 -8.80 -1.53
CA ARG A 492 -14.85 -8.96 -0.37
C ARG A 492 -14.89 -10.41 0.08
N SER A 493 -13.76 -11.10 0.02
CA SER A 493 -13.65 -12.47 0.53
C SER A 493 -13.65 -12.49 2.07
N TYR A 494 -14.23 -13.52 2.67
CA TYR A 494 -14.26 -13.71 4.13
C TYR A 494 -14.53 -15.17 4.47
N ALA A 495 -14.14 -15.58 5.68
CA ALA A 495 -14.43 -16.87 6.27
C ALA A 495 -14.93 -16.64 7.70
N VAL A 496 -16.24 -16.76 7.91
CA VAL A 496 -16.86 -16.32 9.17
C VAL A 496 -16.45 -17.22 10.33
N VAL A 497 -15.79 -16.63 11.32
CA VAL A 497 -15.48 -17.25 12.61
C VAL A 497 -16.71 -17.16 13.51
N GLN A 498 -17.17 -18.31 13.99
CA GLN A 498 -18.30 -18.43 14.91
C GLN A 498 -17.83 -18.37 16.37
N ASN A 499 -16.75 -19.07 16.69
CA ASN A 499 -16.20 -19.18 18.04
C ASN A 499 -14.68 -19.31 17.99
N ILE A 500 -13.99 -18.70 18.96
CA ILE A 500 -12.59 -18.97 19.26
C ILE A 500 -12.51 -19.52 20.68
N GLU A 501 -11.97 -20.72 20.83
CA GLU A 501 -11.57 -21.26 22.13
C GLU A 501 -10.08 -21.03 22.37
N ILE A 502 -9.75 -20.43 23.51
CA ILE A 502 -8.39 -20.12 23.93
C ILE A 502 -7.93 -21.14 24.97
N ILE A 503 -6.77 -21.75 24.72
CA ILE A 503 -6.07 -22.67 25.61
C ILE A 503 -4.76 -21.99 26.05
N PRO A 504 -4.75 -21.29 27.21
CA PRO A 504 -3.65 -20.39 27.57
C PRO A 504 -2.29 -21.05 27.77
N GLN A 505 -2.24 -22.29 28.30
CA GLN A 505 -1.00 -22.95 28.72
C GLN A 505 0.00 -23.16 27.58
N GLU A 506 -0.49 -23.40 26.37
CA GLU A 506 0.33 -23.64 25.17
C GLU A 506 0.17 -22.53 24.12
N PHE A 507 -0.56 -21.47 24.49
CA PHE A 507 -1.14 -20.48 23.59
C PHE A 507 -1.68 -21.09 22.28
N ARG A 508 -2.67 -21.98 22.45
CA ARG A 508 -3.38 -22.60 21.34
C ARG A 508 -4.77 -21.98 21.21
N LEU A 509 -5.23 -21.75 19.99
CA LEU A 509 -6.56 -21.28 19.67
C LEU A 509 -7.27 -22.31 18.80
N THR A 510 -8.49 -22.69 19.15
CA THR A 510 -9.36 -23.50 18.30
C THR A 510 -10.38 -22.58 17.66
N ILE A 511 -10.30 -22.42 16.33
CA ILE A 511 -11.16 -21.54 15.55
C ILE A 511 -12.25 -22.37 14.90
N HIS A 512 -13.50 -22.09 15.24
CA HIS A 512 -14.68 -22.72 14.64
C HIS A 512 -15.27 -21.77 13.61
N TYR A 513 -15.33 -22.22 12.36
CA TYR A 513 -15.95 -21.47 11.27
C TYR A 513 -17.42 -21.84 11.13
N VAL A 514 -18.24 -20.89 10.65
CA VAL A 514 -19.68 -21.11 10.41
C VAL A 514 -19.95 -22.22 9.39
N ASP A 515 -18.99 -22.51 8.51
CA ASP A 515 -19.13 -23.59 7.52
C ASP A 515 -18.83 -25.00 8.06
N GLY A 516 -18.53 -25.10 9.36
CA GLY A 516 -18.29 -26.35 10.10
C GLY A 516 -16.82 -26.71 10.25
N ASN A 517 -15.90 -26.03 9.56
CA ASN A 517 -14.47 -26.32 9.69
C ASN A 517 -13.92 -25.88 11.05
N VAL A 518 -12.94 -26.63 11.57
CA VAL A 518 -12.27 -26.34 12.85
C VAL A 518 -10.77 -26.33 12.64
N TRP A 519 -10.12 -25.21 12.93
CA TRP A 519 -8.69 -25.05 12.71
C TRP A 519 -8.00 -24.74 14.04
N GLU A 520 -6.90 -25.42 14.33
CA GLU A 520 -6.12 -25.25 15.56
C GLU A 520 -4.87 -24.43 15.28
N TYR A 521 -4.75 -23.29 15.95
CA TYR A 521 -3.67 -22.32 15.77
C TYR A 521 -2.76 -22.43 16.98
N LYS A 522 -1.46 -22.60 16.76
CA LYS A 522 -0.44 -22.53 17.80
C LYS A 522 0.45 -21.33 17.53
N LEU A 523 0.36 -20.31 18.39
CA LEU A 523 1.21 -19.12 18.29
C LEU A 523 2.60 -19.42 18.85
N SER A 524 3.62 -18.87 18.22
CA SER A 524 4.99 -18.90 18.72
C SER A 524 5.73 -17.64 18.31
N ASN A 525 6.65 -17.19 19.17
CA ASN A 525 7.39 -15.96 18.97
C ASN A 525 8.89 -16.22 19.12
N GLY A 526 9.67 -15.54 18.27
CA GLY A 526 11.10 -15.31 18.47
C GLY A 526 11.35 -13.81 18.54
N LEU A 527 12.63 -13.40 18.62
CA LEU A 527 12.98 -11.99 18.73
C LEU A 527 12.65 -11.17 17.47
N GLU A 528 12.74 -11.79 16.30
CA GLU A 528 12.62 -11.11 14.99
C GLU A 528 11.38 -11.54 14.20
N ARG A 529 10.60 -12.49 14.73
CA ARG A 529 9.49 -13.12 14.02
C ARG A 529 8.44 -13.70 14.94
N THR A 530 7.22 -13.74 14.45
CA THR A 530 6.07 -14.43 15.03
C THR A 530 5.56 -15.42 14.02
N TRP A 531 5.20 -16.63 14.42
CA TRP A 531 4.57 -17.59 13.53
C TRP A 531 3.40 -18.30 14.19
N VAL A 532 2.46 -18.71 13.34
CA VAL A 532 1.31 -19.53 13.71
C VAL A 532 1.38 -20.82 12.92
N ASP A 533 1.50 -21.93 13.63
CA ASP A 533 1.27 -23.26 13.07
C ASP A 533 -0.23 -23.54 13.09
N VAL A 534 -0.80 -23.91 11.95
CA VAL A 534 -2.22 -24.20 11.80
C VAL A 534 -2.42 -25.65 11.42
N ASP A 535 -3.11 -26.40 12.27
CA ASP A 535 -3.61 -27.75 11.99
C ASP A 535 -5.08 -27.67 11.53
N VAL A 536 -5.34 -28.16 10.33
CA VAL A 536 -6.63 -28.05 9.63
C VAL A 536 -7.45 -29.32 9.85
N LYS A 537 -8.61 -29.19 10.52
CA LYS A 537 -9.60 -30.27 10.63
C LYS A 537 -10.82 -29.92 9.78
N LEU A 538 -11.01 -30.70 8.72
CA LEU A 538 -12.17 -30.59 7.84
C LEU A 538 -13.26 -31.53 8.35
N GLU A 539 -14.39 -30.99 8.79
CA GLU A 539 -15.54 -31.81 9.20
C GLU A 539 -16.57 -31.89 8.04
N GLY A 540 -16.84 -33.10 7.54
CA GLY A 540 -17.92 -33.40 6.59
C GLY A 540 -17.52 -33.64 5.12
N ALA A 541 -18.53 -33.91 4.27
CA ALA A 541 -18.39 -34.30 2.86
C ALA A 541 -17.90 -33.18 1.90
N LYS A 542 -17.51 -32.00 2.41
CA LYS A 542 -17.06 -30.85 1.61
C LYS A 542 -15.52 -30.74 1.54
N ALA A 543 -14.85 -31.88 1.50
CA ALA A 543 -13.41 -32.05 1.67
C ALA A 543 -12.54 -31.57 0.50
N GLU A 544 -13.11 -31.18 -0.64
CA GLU A 544 -12.33 -30.67 -1.77
C GLU A 544 -11.97 -29.19 -1.61
N LEU A 545 -10.80 -28.95 -1.00
CA LEU A 545 -10.14 -27.64 -0.96
C LEU A 545 -9.55 -27.22 -2.33
N SER A 546 -9.54 -28.10 -3.33
CA SER A 546 -9.08 -27.77 -4.68
C SER A 546 -9.96 -26.69 -5.36
N SER A 547 -11.26 -26.67 -5.04
CA SER A 547 -12.24 -25.78 -5.68
C SER A 547 -12.32 -24.38 -5.06
N ARG A 548 -11.83 -24.21 -3.82
CA ARG A 548 -11.90 -22.95 -3.08
C ARG A 548 -10.59 -22.69 -2.34
N PRO A 549 -10.09 -21.45 -2.37
CA PRO A 549 -8.89 -21.10 -1.62
C PRO A 549 -9.14 -21.19 -0.11
N PHE A 550 -8.06 -21.41 0.62
CA PHE A 550 -8.06 -21.51 2.09
C PHE A 550 -7.18 -20.44 2.75
N ILE A 551 -6.32 -19.78 1.96
CA ILE A 551 -5.53 -18.62 2.35
C ILE A 551 -5.71 -17.53 1.29
N GLN A 552 -5.88 -16.27 1.74
CA GLN A 552 -5.71 -15.08 0.88
C GLN A 552 -4.67 -14.17 1.52
N LEU A 553 -3.60 -13.83 0.80
CA LEU A 553 -2.79 -12.67 1.20
C LEU A 553 -3.46 -11.38 0.72
N ARG A 554 -3.51 -10.39 1.60
CA ARG A 554 -3.89 -9.01 1.28
C ARG A 554 -2.78 -8.06 1.66
N SER A 555 -2.40 -7.18 0.75
CA SER A 555 -1.36 -6.18 0.97
C SER A 555 -1.56 -4.99 0.03
N MET A 556 -0.62 -4.05 0.03
CA MET A 556 -0.64 -2.86 -0.83
C MET A 556 0.64 -2.75 -1.64
N PHE A 557 0.51 -2.35 -2.91
CA PHE A 557 1.60 -2.01 -3.82
C PHE A 557 1.18 -0.86 -4.75
N ILE A 558 1.88 0.28 -4.70
CA ILE A 558 1.74 1.33 -5.73
C ILE A 558 2.90 1.23 -6.72
N LYS A 559 4.12 1.27 -6.19
CA LYS A 559 5.37 1.19 -6.93
C LYS A 559 6.45 0.61 -6.02
N ASP A 560 7.56 0.17 -6.59
CA ASP A 560 8.75 -0.17 -5.80
C ASP A 560 9.16 1.08 -4.97
N GLY A 561 9.45 0.88 -3.68
CA GLY A 561 9.70 1.97 -2.73
C GLY A 561 8.46 2.56 -2.06
N ARG A 562 7.24 2.16 -2.47
CA ARG A 562 5.99 2.51 -1.80
C ARG A 562 5.01 1.32 -1.84
N SER A 563 5.24 0.38 -0.93
CA SER A 563 4.52 -0.89 -0.84
C SER A 563 4.62 -1.51 0.56
N ASN A 564 3.70 -2.41 0.86
CA ASN A 564 3.84 -3.36 1.96
C ASN A 564 4.42 -4.70 1.46
N VAL A 565 4.15 -5.06 0.20
CA VAL A 565 4.72 -6.22 -0.51
C VAL A 565 4.93 -5.82 -1.98
N ASP A 566 6.10 -6.08 -2.55
CA ASP A 566 6.40 -5.82 -3.97
C ASP A 566 7.03 -7.03 -4.70
N ARG A 567 7.42 -8.07 -3.96
CA ARG A 567 7.96 -9.32 -4.49
C ARG A 567 7.37 -10.56 -3.80
N LEU A 568 7.46 -11.67 -4.51
CA LEU A 568 7.14 -13.01 -4.05
C LEU A 568 8.25 -13.98 -4.47
N SER A 569 8.74 -14.82 -3.56
CA SER A 569 9.57 -15.98 -3.89
C SER A 569 8.82 -17.27 -3.58
N VAL A 570 8.89 -18.23 -4.50
CA VAL A 570 8.29 -19.56 -4.33
C VAL A 570 9.40 -20.58 -4.16
N ASN A 571 9.34 -21.37 -3.09
CA ASN A 571 10.34 -22.41 -2.76
C ASN A 571 11.79 -21.89 -2.69
N GLY A 572 12.02 -20.61 -2.40
CA GLY A 572 13.37 -20.04 -2.39
C GLY A 572 13.96 -19.77 -3.77
N LEU A 573 13.15 -19.90 -4.83
CA LEU A 573 13.57 -19.64 -6.19
C LEU A 573 13.47 -18.14 -6.51
N LYS A 574 13.81 -17.80 -7.76
CA LYS A 574 13.81 -16.43 -8.29
C LYS A 574 12.53 -15.67 -7.91
N GLU A 575 12.69 -14.42 -7.51
CA GLU A 575 11.58 -13.54 -7.17
C GLU A 575 10.70 -13.22 -8.38
N HIS A 576 9.41 -13.09 -8.12
CA HIS A 576 8.38 -12.58 -9.02
C HIS A 576 7.93 -11.23 -8.49
N ARG A 577 7.78 -10.22 -9.35
CA ARG A 577 7.19 -8.95 -8.90
C ARG A 577 5.69 -9.10 -8.81
N ILE A 578 5.13 -8.37 -7.85
CA ILE A 578 3.70 -8.19 -7.75
C ILE A 578 3.25 -7.35 -8.97
N LEU A 579 2.12 -7.71 -9.57
CA LEU A 579 1.58 -7.13 -10.81
C LEU A 579 2.36 -7.42 -12.12
N ASP A 580 3.43 -8.21 -12.09
CA ASP A 580 3.99 -8.76 -13.33
C ASP A 580 3.00 -9.74 -14.00
N ASN A 581 3.24 -10.04 -15.28
CA ASN A 581 2.39 -10.93 -16.08
C ASN A 581 2.58 -12.42 -15.71
N TRP A 582 2.01 -12.83 -14.58
CA TRP A 582 1.86 -14.23 -14.19
C TRP A 582 0.50 -14.44 -13.53
N SER A 583 -0.15 -15.56 -13.84
CA SER A 583 -1.50 -15.86 -13.35
C SER A 583 -1.48 -16.79 -12.14
N SER A 584 -0.56 -17.75 -12.12
CA SER A 584 -0.41 -18.69 -11.01
C SER A 584 1.01 -19.20 -10.85
N LEU A 585 1.34 -19.57 -9.62
CA LEU A 585 2.60 -20.20 -9.24
C LEU A 585 2.32 -21.42 -8.37
N PHE A 586 3.25 -22.38 -8.38
CA PHE A 586 3.09 -23.67 -7.71
C PHE A 586 4.25 -23.92 -6.76
N GLY A 587 3.95 -24.31 -5.52
CA GLY A 587 4.98 -24.59 -4.53
C GLY A 587 4.44 -24.95 -3.16
N SER A 588 5.34 -25.17 -2.21
CA SER A 588 5.02 -25.45 -0.80
C SER A 588 5.46 -24.32 0.12
N SER A 589 6.19 -23.33 -0.37
CA SER A 589 6.65 -22.17 0.39
C SER A 589 6.47 -20.90 -0.43
N PHE A 590 5.76 -19.92 0.12
CA PHE A 590 5.45 -18.64 -0.52
C PHE A 590 5.89 -17.50 0.39
N PHE A 591 6.98 -16.81 0.03
CA PHE A 591 7.52 -15.70 0.79
C PHE A 591 7.21 -14.37 0.11
N PHE A 592 6.42 -13.54 0.77
CA PHE A 592 5.97 -12.23 0.31
C PHE A 592 6.75 -11.16 1.05
N PHE A 593 7.48 -10.34 0.31
CA PHE A 593 8.43 -9.42 0.89
C PHE A 593 8.55 -8.12 0.09
N ARG A 594 9.30 -7.18 0.65
CA ARG A 594 9.77 -6.00 -0.06
C ARG A 594 11.19 -6.19 -0.55
N GLY A 595 11.37 -6.18 -1.86
CA GLY A 595 12.66 -6.08 -2.53
C GLY A 595 13.24 -4.67 -2.49
N CYS A 596 12.40 -3.65 -2.24
CA CYS A 596 12.85 -2.26 -2.07
C CYS A 596 12.38 -1.66 -0.75
N ALA A 597 13.25 -0.87 -0.11
CA ALA A 597 12.93 -0.15 1.12
C ALA A 597 11.75 0.79 0.85
N SER A 598 10.66 0.59 1.60
CA SER A 598 9.43 1.35 1.41
C SER A 598 9.42 2.61 2.27
N ASP A 599 8.98 3.73 1.70
CA ASP A 599 8.70 4.98 2.42
C ASP A 599 7.37 4.94 3.19
N TYR A 600 6.56 3.91 2.95
CA TYR A 600 5.26 3.70 3.55
C TYR A 600 5.27 2.43 4.40
N HIS A 601 4.73 2.50 5.63
CA HIS A 601 4.71 1.38 6.57
C HIS A 601 6.09 0.70 6.68
N THR A 602 7.10 1.50 6.96
CA THR A 602 8.52 1.13 6.84
C THR A 602 8.88 -0.14 7.63
N GLN A 603 8.19 -0.42 8.73
CA GLN A 603 8.38 -1.61 9.56
C GLN A 603 7.23 -2.62 9.50
N ALA A 604 6.34 -2.54 8.50
CA ALA A 604 5.39 -3.63 8.27
C ALA A 604 6.13 -4.96 8.07
N PRO A 605 5.57 -6.11 8.44
CA PRO A 605 6.21 -7.42 8.26
C PRO A 605 6.26 -7.90 6.81
N ASP A 606 7.32 -8.65 6.52
CA ASP A 606 7.31 -9.62 5.41
C ASP A 606 6.54 -10.88 5.89
N ILE A 607 5.78 -11.52 4.99
CA ILE A 607 4.90 -12.66 5.32
C ILE A 607 5.36 -13.92 4.59
N HIS A 608 5.50 -15.03 5.31
CA HIS A 608 5.88 -16.32 4.76
C HIS A 608 4.79 -17.36 5.05
N VAL A 609 4.31 -18.05 4.02
CA VAL A 609 3.36 -19.16 4.13
C VAL A 609 4.05 -20.46 3.72
N GLU A 610 4.08 -21.45 4.61
CA GLU A 610 4.67 -22.77 4.38
C GLU A 610 3.61 -23.86 4.51
N LEU A 611 3.51 -24.76 3.53
CA LEU A 611 2.70 -25.96 3.57
C LEU A 611 3.53 -27.08 4.19
N LEU A 612 3.03 -27.71 5.25
CA LEU A 612 3.80 -28.64 6.08
C LEU A 612 3.32 -30.09 5.99
N GLY A 613 2.13 -30.36 5.45
CA GLY A 613 1.51 -31.69 5.46
C GLY A 613 0.06 -31.69 5.05
#